data_AF-A0A1D7QGH3-F1
#
_entry.id   AF-A0A1D7QGH3-F1
#
_cell.length_a   1.000
_cell.length_b   1.000
_cell.length_c   1.000
_cell.angle_alpha   90.00
_cell.angle_beta   90.00
_cell.angle_gamma   90.00
#
_symmetry.space_group_name_H-M   'P 1'
#
loop_
_entity.id
_entity.type
_entity.pdbx_description
1 polymer ?
#
loop_
_entity_poly.entity_id
_entity_poly.type
_entity_poly.pdbx_seq_one_letter_code
_entity_poly.pdbx_strand_id
1 'polypeptide(L)'
;MKKIFVYALLLSSVLASCKKEAALNVDLSKTNPSTFVPGTLDKWLASNFLDPYNMEILYRFDRFQAPIDKELVPVIEDQVQPVMEAIRDCWIEPYLQIAGENFLKPIIPKQIALVGSPQYNIDNTITLGTADAGRRINLFTINGYDKANVPGVEELMHTIHHEFVHILHQNIPVPADFEQISPEHIGGSWAARDNTFAIAKELGFITRYARMNRDEDFAETASTLLVEGQEAYTAFANTSSASGELRLKRKEQMVVDYYKVNHGLDFRALQDKILLAKEKLTGQKRSFVTNFSEGLYKGLTFSRNAASQPAAFLTAFDDSRAAVRAETGLSLSANFSLDFANLRTNTSDMILKFTAGSAGIWYNVTLATDPASGRLRFSLADPGAGTEYGNGDFLKPQMQTLLDYMTLRVLRGDWIENLIPNSKGVVAGFLIPSTNQLSFYGTLKK
;
A
#
# COMPACT_ATOMS: atom_id res chain seq x y z
N MET A 1 -24.93 -54.15 -43.93
CA MET A 1 -23.54 -54.52 -43.55
C MET A 1 -22.44 -53.63 -44.17
N LYS A 2 -22.74 -52.38 -44.60
CA LYS A 2 -21.71 -51.43 -45.08
C LYS A 2 -21.47 -50.22 -44.14
N LYS A 3 -22.32 -50.02 -43.12
CA LYS A 3 -22.17 -48.91 -42.15
C LYS A 3 -21.42 -49.31 -40.86
N ILE A 4 -21.27 -50.60 -40.57
CA ILE A 4 -20.52 -51.09 -39.38
C ILE A 4 -19.01 -51.06 -39.63
N PHE A 5 -18.55 -51.22 -40.88
CA PHE A 5 -17.13 -51.13 -41.23
C PHE A 5 -16.53 -49.72 -41.13
N VAL A 6 -17.35 -48.66 -41.23
CA VAL A 6 -16.89 -47.27 -41.16
C VAL A 6 -16.63 -46.83 -39.72
N TYR A 7 -17.40 -47.35 -38.75
CA TYR A 7 -17.18 -47.04 -37.34
C TYR A 7 -16.00 -47.82 -36.72
N ALA A 8 -15.69 -49.01 -37.23
CA ALA A 8 -14.51 -49.79 -36.80
C ALA A 8 -13.18 -49.19 -37.31
N LEU A 9 -13.20 -48.50 -38.46
CA LEU A 9 -12.01 -47.83 -39.04
C LEU A 9 -11.72 -46.46 -38.39
N LEU A 10 -12.73 -45.82 -37.81
CA LEU A 10 -12.59 -44.53 -37.09
C LEU A 10 -12.20 -44.68 -35.62
N LEU A 11 -12.40 -45.87 -35.02
CA LEU A 11 -12.00 -46.15 -33.64
C LEU A 11 -10.54 -46.63 -33.52
N SER A 12 -9.95 -47.14 -34.61
CA SER A 12 -8.56 -47.60 -34.66
C SER A 12 -7.53 -46.49 -34.91
N SER A 13 -7.95 -45.28 -35.30
CA SER A 13 -7.06 -44.13 -35.51
C SER A 13 -6.82 -43.30 -34.23
N VAL A 14 -7.52 -43.57 -33.12
CA VAL A 14 -7.39 -42.82 -31.85
C VAL A 14 -6.32 -43.41 -30.91
N LEU A 15 -5.74 -44.57 -31.25
CA LEU A 15 -4.74 -45.25 -30.41
C LEU A 15 -3.27 -44.93 -30.78
N ALA A 16 -3.03 -44.05 -31.77
CA ALA A 16 -1.69 -43.74 -32.28
C ALA A 16 -1.09 -42.40 -31.78
N SER A 17 -1.63 -41.80 -30.71
CA SER A 17 -1.11 -40.53 -30.15
C SER A 17 -0.56 -40.63 -28.73
N CYS A 18 -0.01 -41.79 -28.36
CA CYS A 18 0.98 -41.87 -27.29
C CYS A 18 2.33 -42.20 -27.92
N LYS A 19 3.06 -41.18 -28.39
CA LYS A 19 4.51 -41.32 -28.44
C LYS A 19 4.94 -41.46 -26.98
N LYS A 20 5.45 -42.63 -26.58
CA LYS A 20 6.30 -42.69 -25.40
C LYS A 20 7.41 -41.68 -25.65
N GLU A 21 7.46 -40.62 -24.85
CA GLU A 21 8.67 -39.81 -24.81
C GLU A 21 9.84 -40.75 -24.51
N ALA A 22 10.96 -40.53 -25.20
CA ALA A 22 12.18 -41.28 -24.91
C ALA A 22 12.45 -41.17 -23.41
N ALA A 23 12.86 -42.28 -22.78
CA ALA A 23 13.29 -42.24 -21.39
C ALA A 23 14.27 -41.07 -21.23
N LEU A 24 13.96 -40.15 -20.32
CA LEU A 24 14.78 -38.99 -20.04
C LEU A 24 16.11 -39.51 -19.49
N ASN A 25 17.07 -39.77 -20.37
CA ASN A 25 18.36 -40.33 -20.02
C ASN A 25 19.25 -39.18 -19.55
N VAL A 26 18.86 -38.59 -18.43
CA VAL A 26 19.57 -37.51 -17.78
C VAL A 26 20.65 -38.14 -16.93
N ASP A 27 21.90 -37.86 -17.30
CA ASP A 27 23.04 -38.18 -16.47
C ASP A 27 23.02 -37.29 -15.23
N LEU A 28 22.44 -37.80 -14.15
CA LEU A 28 22.27 -37.06 -12.89
C LEU A 28 23.62 -36.66 -12.26
N SER A 29 24.72 -37.31 -12.66
CA SER A 29 26.08 -36.91 -12.23
C SER A 29 26.53 -35.57 -12.83
N LYS A 30 25.86 -35.10 -13.89
CA LYS A 30 26.11 -33.81 -14.54
C LYS A 30 25.10 -32.72 -14.17
N THR A 31 23.99 -33.07 -13.52
CA THR A 31 22.91 -32.11 -13.19
C THR A 31 23.01 -31.51 -11.81
N ASN A 32 23.91 -31.99 -10.95
CA ASN A 32 24.13 -31.42 -9.62
C ASN A 32 25.59 -31.62 -9.18
N PRO A 33 26.56 -30.95 -9.84
CA PRO A 33 27.95 -31.10 -9.43
C PRO A 33 28.10 -30.55 -8.01
N SER A 34 28.69 -31.34 -7.10
CA SER A 34 29.01 -30.93 -5.72
C SER A 34 30.03 -29.78 -5.64
N THR A 35 30.58 -29.39 -6.79
CA THR A 35 31.53 -28.28 -6.97
C THR A 35 31.10 -27.45 -8.17
N PHE A 36 31.02 -26.13 -8.01
CA PHE A 36 30.77 -25.19 -9.11
C PHE A 36 31.97 -24.26 -9.30
N VAL A 37 32.09 -23.70 -10.51
CA VAL A 37 33.05 -22.62 -10.79
C VAL A 37 32.33 -21.28 -10.63
N PRO A 38 32.76 -20.37 -9.73
CA PRO A 38 32.08 -19.10 -9.50
C PRO A 38 31.98 -18.23 -10.76
N GLY A 39 30.74 -17.91 -11.13
CA GLY A 39 30.40 -17.01 -12.23
C GLY A 39 30.42 -15.53 -11.83
N THR A 40 29.92 -14.67 -12.72
CA THR A 40 29.83 -13.23 -12.47
C THR A 40 28.85 -12.93 -11.32
N LEU A 41 27.70 -13.60 -11.30
CA LEU A 41 26.70 -13.43 -10.26
C LEU A 41 27.24 -13.82 -8.87
N ASP A 42 27.97 -14.94 -8.76
CA ASP A 42 28.57 -15.36 -7.49
C ASP A 42 29.53 -14.33 -6.91
N LYS A 43 30.40 -13.77 -7.75
CA LYS A 43 31.36 -12.73 -7.33
C LYS A 43 30.64 -11.46 -6.92
N TRP A 44 29.53 -11.14 -7.58
CA TRP A 44 28.70 -10.01 -7.22
C TRP A 44 28.00 -10.25 -5.87
N LEU A 45 27.40 -11.42 -5.65
CA LEU A 45 26.77 -11.79 -4.38
C LEU A 45 27.80 -11.84 -3.23
N ALA A 46 28.99 -12.34 -3.49
CA ALA A 46 30.07 -12.37 -2.50
C ALA A 46 30.45 -10.95 -2.06
N SER A 47 30.74 -10.07 -3.02
CA SER A 47 31.17 -8.70 -2.72
C SER A 47 30.07 -7.81 -2.12
N ASN A 48 28.80 -8.08 -2.41
CA ASN A 48 27.67 -7.26 -1.92
C ASN A 48 27.00 -7.81 -0.66
N PHE A 49 27.14 -9.10 -0.33
CA PHE A 49 26.44 -9.74 0.79
C PHE A 49 27.34 -10.58 1.70
N LEU A 50 28.12 -11.50 1.12
CA LEU A 50 28.94 -12.41 1.92
C LEU A 50 30.06 -11.66 2.65
N ASP A 51 30.88 -10.93 1.92
CA ASP A 51 32.03 -10.21 2.46
C ASP A 51 31.63 -9.10 3.46
N PRO A 52 30.61 -8.25 3.18
CA PRO A 52 30.25 -7.18 4.11
C PRO A 52 29.40 -7.64 5.31
N TYR A 53 28.56 -8.67 5.17
CA TYR A 53 27.54 -9.02 6.18
C TYR A 53 27.61 -10.46 6.70
N ASN A 54 28.51 -11.29 6.14
CA ASN A 54 28.54 -12.72 6.35
C ASN A 54 27.18 -13.37 6.00
N MET A 55 26.60 -12.95 4.88
CA MET A 55 25.30 -13.41 4.38
C MET A 55 25.48 -14.19 3.08
N GLU A 56 25.15 -15.47 3.12
CA GLU A 56 25.16 -16.36 1.96
C GLU A 56 23.82 -16.34 1.24
N ILE A 57 23.83 -16.16 -0.08
CA ILE A 57 22.63 -16.18 -0.92
C ILE A 57 22.52 -17.53 -1.61
N LEU A 58 21.56 -18.33 -1.17
CA LEU A 58 21.28 -19.67 -1.69
C LEU A 58 20.29 -19.57 -2.85
N TYR A 59 20.81 -19.35 -4.06
CA TYR A 59 20.01 -19.29 -5.29
C TYR A 59 20.15 -20.54 -6.17
N ARG A 60 21.19 -21.36 -5.95
CA ARG A 60 21.30 -22.68 -6.58
C ARG A 60 20.34 -23.62 -5.88
N PHE A 61 19.33 -24.07 -6.61
CA PHE A 61 18.26 -24.87 -6.03
C PHE A 61 18.78 -26.24 -5.57
N ASP A 62 18.74 -26.48 -4.26
CA ASP A 62 19.01 -27.77 -3.65
C ASP A 62 17.71 -28.35 -3.08
N ARG A 63 17.20 -29.40 -3.73
CA ARG A 63 15.93 -30.04 -3.32
C ARG A 63 16.00 -30.61 -1.91
N PHE A 64 17.17 -30.97 -1.39
CA PHE A 64 17.32 -31.51 -0.04
C PHE A 64 17.26 -30.44 1.06
N GLN A 65 17.35 -29.16 0.68
CA GLN A 65 17.20 -28.03 1.61
C GLN A 65 15.77 -27.47 1.65
N ALA A 66 14.88 -28.03 0.84
CA ALA A 66 13.47 -27.67 0.75
C ALA A 66 12.57 -28.76 1.38
N PRO A 67 11.38 -28.41 1.91
CA PRO A 67 10.43 -29.40 2.39
C PRO A 67 10.04 -30.40 1.30
N ILE A 68 10.13 -31.69 1.61
CA ILE A 68 9.93 -32.78 0.63
C ILE A 68 8.47 -32.83 0.15
N ASP A 69 7.53 -32.39 0.98
CA ASP A 69 6.09 -32.38 0.73
C ASP A 69 5.60 -31.17 -0.10
N LYS A 70 6.51 -30.31 -0.59
CA LYS A 70 6.18 -29.10 -1.33
C LYS A 70 6.65 -29.16 -2.78
N GLU A 71 5.80 -28.78 -3.72
CA GLU A 71 6.16 -28.59 -5.12
C GLU A 71 6.80 -27.20 -5.29
N LEU A 72 8.11 -27.17 -5.52
CA LEU A 72 8.89 -25.93 -5.59
C LEU A 72 9.72 -25.91 -6.87
N VAL A 73 9.79 -24.74 -7.52
CA VAL A 73 10.62 -24.55 -8.73
C VAL A 73 11.88 -23.74 -8.41
N PRO A 74 13.01 -24.02 -9.09
CA PRO A 74 14.20 -23.21 -9.00
C PRO A 74 13.97 -21.74 -9.36
N VAL A 75 14.75 -20.85 -8.75
CA VAL A 75 14.79 -19.45 -9.13
C VAL A 75 15.45 -19.29 -10.51
N ILE A 76 14.93 -18.37 -11.33
CA ILE A 76 15.55 -17.93 -12.58
C ILE A 76 16.76 -17.07 -12.24
N GLU A 77 17.95 -17.44 -12.72
CA GLU A 77 19.20 -16.77 -12.36
C GLU A 77 19.19 -15.25 -12.62
N ASP A 78 18.58 -14.83 -13.75
CA ASP A 78 18.44 -13.42 -14.12
C ASP A 78 17.57 -12.61 -13.14
N GLN A 79 16.76 -13.26 -12.30
CA GLN A 79 15.95 -12.61 -11.26
C GLN A 79 16.71 -12.42 -9.94
N VAL A 80 17.82 -13.15 -9.74
CA VAL A 80 18.55 -13.15 -8.46
C VAL A 80 19.14 -11.78 -8.18
N GLN A 81 19.93 -11.22 -9.11
CA GLN A 81 20.56 -9.92 -8.88
C GLN A 81 19.52 -8.79 -8.69
N PRO A 82 18.48 -8.65 -9.53
CA PRO A 82 17.44 -7.62 -9.32
C PRO A 82 16.74 -7.68 -7.97
N VAL A 83 16.40 -8.89 -7.49
CA VAL A 83 15.81 -9.06 -6.15
C VAL A 83 16.81 -8.70 -5.06
N MET A 84 18.04 -9.17 -5.17
CA MET A 84 19.05 -8.90 -4.16
C MET A 84 19.41 -7.41 -4.10
N GLU A 85 19.43 -6.69 -5.23
CA GLU A 85 19.56 -5.24 -5.26
C GLU A 85 18.42 -4.55 -4.50
N ALA A 86 17.17 -5.00 -4.67
CA ALA A 86 16.04 -4.46 -3.91
C ALA A 86 16.17 -4.73 -2.40
N ILE A 87 16.58 -5.93 -2.01
CA ILE A 87 16.83 -6.30 -0.61
C ILE A 87 17.93 -5.43 0.00
N ARG A 88 19.03 -5.21 -0.74
CA ARG A 88 20.11 -4.32 -0.29
C ARG A 88 19.60 -2.90 -0.11
N ASP A 89 18.95 -2.33 -1.12
CA ASP A 89 18.61 -0.91 -1.19
C ASP A 89 17.42 -0.55 -0.28
N CYS A 90 16.43 -1.43 -0.12
CA CYS A 90 15.18 -1.18 0.61
C CYS A 90 15.14 -1.78 2.03
N TRP A 91 16.11 -2.64 2.40
CA TRP A 91 16.21 -3.16 3.77
C TRP A 91 17.58 -2.91 4.37
N ILE A 92 18.67 -3.44 3.82
CA ILE A 92 19.98 -3.38 4.48
C ILE A 92 20.52 -1.94 4.59
N GLU A 93 20.56 -1.20 3.48
CA GLU A 93 21.13 0.15 3.44
C GLU A 93 20.41 1.15 4.36
N PRO A 94 19.06 1.21 4.41
CA PRO A 94 18.35 2.07 5.36
C PRO A 94 18.72 1.78 6.82
N TYR A 95 18.78 0.51 7.21
CA TYR A 95 19.18 0.14 8.57
C TYR A 95 20.64 0.50 8.85
N LEU A 96 21.57 0.31 7.89
CA LEU A 96 22.96 0.75 8.06
C LEU A 96 23.09 2.26 8.24
N GLN A 97 22.31 3.05 7.49
CA GLN A 97 22.35 4.51 7.58
C GLN A 97 21.80 5.05 8.90
N ILE A 98 20.79 4.41 9.47
CA ILE A 98 20.11 4.86 10.70
C ILE A 98 20.71 4.24 11.96
N ALA A 99 21.01 2.94 11.92
CA ALA A 99 21.45 2.15 13.07
C ALA A 99 22.97 1.93 13.12
N GLY A 100 23.64 1.99 11.97
CA GLY A 100 25.06 1.66 11.84
C GLY A 100 25.36 0.16 11.81
N GLU A 101 26.60 -0.16 11.41
CA GLU A 101 27.05 -1.55 11.26
C GLU A 101 27.04 -2.35 12.55
N ASN A 102 27.38 -1.71 13.68
CA ASN A 102 27.47 -2.35 14.99
C ASN A 102 26.10 -2.88 15.46
N PHE A 103 25.02 -2.24 15.03
CA PHE A 103 23.67 -2.73 15.29
C PHE A 103 23.30 -3.86 14.33
N LEU A 104 23.46 -3.67 13.03
CA LEU A 104 22.87 -4.57 12.03
C LEU A 104 23.66 -5.88 11.86
N LYS A 105 24.99 -5.83 11.74
CA LYS A 105 25.82 -7.01 11.41
C LYS A 105 25.67 -8.19 12.40
N PRO A 106 25.53 -7.97 13.73
CA PRO A 106 25.32 -9.07 14.67
C PRO A 106 24.01 -9.83 14.48
N ILE A 107 22.93 -9.14 14.10
CA ILE A 107 21.57 -9.69 14.07
C ILE A 107 21.05 -9.98 12.67
N ILE A 108 21.70 -9.47 11.62
CA ILE A 108 21.27 -9.73 10.24
C ILE A 108 21.39 -11.24 9.93
N PRO A 109 20.38 -11.84 9.26
CA PRO A 109 20.41 -13.24 8.83
C PRO A 109 21.70 -13.61 8.10
N LYS A 110 22.15 -14.85 8.30
CA LYS A 110 23.38 -15.37 7.68
C LYS A 110 23.12 -16.08 6.37
N GLN A 111 21.85 -16.38 6.08
CA GLN A 111 21.44 -17.00 4.82
C GLN A 111 20.13 -16.39 4.30
N ILE A 112 20.06 -16.20 2.98
CA ILE A 112 18.80 -15.97 2.27
C ILE A 112 18.68 -17.04 1.19
N ALA A 113 17.61 -17.84 1.23
CA ALA A 113 17.31 -18.82 0.20
C ALA A 113 16.25 -18.30 -0.75
N LEU A 114 16.49 -18.40 -2.05
CA LEU A 114 15.61 -17.90 -3.09
C LEU A 114 14.93 -19.05 -3.82
N VAL A 115 13.60 -19.03 -3.84
CA VAL A 115 12.76 -20.05 -4.48
C VAL A 115 11.84 -19.40 -5.52
N GLY A 116 11.77 -19.98 -6.71
CA GLY A 116 11.09 -19.36 -7.85
C GLY A 116 9.57 -19.32 -7.76
N SER A 117 8.95 -20.32 -7.12
CA SER A 117 7.50 -20.50 -7.02
C SER A 117 6.97 -20.13 -5.64
N PRO A 118 5.65 -19.90 -5.48
CA PRO A 118 5.02 -19.89 -4.17
C PRO A 118 5.13 -21.27 -3.50
N GLN A 119 5.09 -21.29 -2.16
CA GLN A 119 4.89 -22.50 -1.38
C GLN A 119 3.44 -22.57 -0.91
N TYR A 120 2.69 -23.59 -1.36
CA TYR A 120 1.30 -23.80 -0.95
C TYR A 120 1.18 -24.59 0.36
N ASN A 121 0.29 -24.13 1.22
CA ASN A 121 -0.09 -24.79 2.47
C ASN A 121 -1.34 -25.66 2.30
N ILE A 122 -1.58 -26.57 3.25
CA ILE A 122 -2.71 -27.52 3.20
C ILE A 122 -4.06 -26.78 3.25
N ASP A 123 -4.09 -25.60 3.86
CA ASP A 123 -5.26 -24.72 3.96
C ASP A 123 -5.44 -23.79 2.74
N ASN A 124 -4.71 -24.05 1.65
CA ASN A 124 -4.65 -23.25 0.42
C ASN A 124 -4.10 -21.82 0.58
N THR A 125 -3.49 -21.49 1.72
CA THR A 125 -2.68 -20.26 1.83
C THR A 125 -1.33 -20.43 1.14
N ILE A 126 -0.68 -19.31 0.81
CA ILE A 126 0.69 -19.31 0.29
C ILE A 126 1.65 -18.78 1.36
N THR A 127 2.83 -19.36 1.42
CA THR A 127 3.95 -18.85 2.22
C THR A 127 4.86 -18.04 1.30
N LEU A 128 5.05 -16.76 1.62
CA LEU A 128 5.85 -15.81 0.84
C LEU A 128 7.28 -15.71 1.35
N GLY A 129 7.46 -15.93 2.65
CA GLY A 129 8.75 -16.20 3.26
C GLY A 129 8.62 -16.90 4.60
N THR A 130 9.74 -17.38 5.11
CA THR A 130 9.86 -17.89 6.48
C THR A 130 11.23 -17.53 7.04
N ALA A 131 11.34 -17.33 8.36
CA ALA A 131 12.63 -17.30 9.04
C ALA A 131 12.86 -18.53 9.93
N ASP A 132 13.99 -19.21 9.72
CA ASP A 132 14.48 -20.27 10.61
C ASP A 132 15.35 -19.65 11.71
N ALA A 133 14.72 -19.35 12.85
CA ALA A 133 15.38 -18.91 14.09
C ALA A 133 16.38 -17.75 13.88
N GLY A 134 16.02 -16.80 13.01
CA GLY A 134 16.83 -15.62 12.68
C GLY A 134 18.11 -15.89 11.89
N ARG A 135 18.41 -17.15 11.56
CA ARG A 135 19.63 -17.53 10.82
C ARG A 135 19.43 -17.51 9.31
N ARG A 136 18.27 -17.96 8.85
CA ARG A 136 17.95 -18.08 7.42
C ARG A 136 16.57 -17.50 7.13
N ILE A 137 16.47 -16.68 6.08
CA ILE A 137 15.18 -16.29 5.48
C ILE A 137 15.00 -17.07 4.18
N ASN A 138 13.87 -17.75 4.02
CA ASN A 138 13.46 -18.32 2.74
C ASN A 138 12.50 -17.35 2.07
N LEU A 139 12.73 -17.01 0.80
CA LEU A 139 11.88 -16.13 0.00
C LEU A 139 11.35 -16.89 -1.21
N PHE A 140 10.04 -16.85 -1.38
CA PHE A 140 9.31 -17.55 -2.44
C PHE A 140 8.88 -16.58 -3.54
N THR A 141 8.35 -17.11 -4.64
CA THR A 141 7.78 -16.32 -5.77
C THR A 141 8.78 -15.45 -6.54
N ILE A 142 10.10 -15.67 -6.38
CA ILE A 142 11.15 -14.81 -6.96
C ILE A 142 11.06 -14.70 -8.49
N ASN A 143 10.55 -15.72 -9.18
CA ASN A 143 10.44 -15.69 -10.64
C ASN A 143 9.42 -14.68 -11.16
N GLY A 144 8.49 -14.24 -10.31
CA GLY A 144 7.49 -13.22 -10.62
C GLY A 144 7.93 -11.79 -10.26
N TYR A 145 9.17 -11.60 -9.80
CA TYR A 145 9.64 -10.28 -9.38
C TYR A 145 9.68 -9.29 -10.56
N ASP A 146 9.05 -8.14 -10.35
CA ASP A 146 9.10 -6.99 -11.25
C ASP A 146 9.06 -5.71 -10.41
N LYS A 147 10.10 -4.88 -10.54
CA LYS A 147 10.19 -3.60 -9.84
C LYS A 147 9.09 -2.61 -10.24
N ALA A 148 8.45 -2.78 -11.40
CA ALA A 148 7.32 -1.97 -11.83
C ALA A 148 6.01 -2.38 -11.12
N ASN A 149 5.94 -3.59 -10.58
CA ASN A 149 4.83 -4.08 -9.77
C ASN A 149 5.05 -3.66 -8.30
N VAL A 150 4.71 -2.40 -7.97
CA VAL A 150 4.87 -1.85 -6.61
C VAL A 150 4.25 -2.75 -5.53
N PRO A 151 3.00 -3.26 -5.67
CA PRO A 151 2.46 -4.19 -4.69
C PRO A 151 3.32 -5.45 -4.47
N GLY A 152 3.94 -5.99 -5.52
CA GLY A 152 4.84 -7.15 -5.39
C GLY A 152 6.16 -6.80 -4.69
N VAL A 153 6.70 -5.61 -4.94
CA VAL A 153 7.88 -5.09 -4.21
C VAL A 153 7.53 -4.88 -2.74
N GLU A 154 6.37 -4.29 -2.45
CA GLU A 154 5.88 -4.09 -1.09
C GLU A 154 5.66 -5.43 -0.37
N GLU A 155 5.06 -6.43 -1.02
CA GLU A 155 4.87 -7.77 -0.43
C GLU A 155 6.19 -8.45 -0.06
N LEU A 156 7.18 -8.40 -0.97
CA LEU A 156 8.52 -8.93 -0.72
C LEU A 156 9.21 -8.20 0.45
N MET A 157 9.20 -6.86 0.44
CA MET A 157 9.83 -6.06 1.48
C MET A 157 9.10 -6.23 2.82
N HIS A 158 7.77 -6.25 2.82
CA HIS A 158 6.95 -6.46 4.01
C HIS A 158 7.34 -7.77 4.69
N THR A 159 7.46 -8.85 3.92
CA THR A 159 7.90 -10.16 4.42
C THR A 159 9.28 -10.07 5.08
N ILE A 160 10.26 -9.44 4.43
CA ILE A 160 11.62 -9.33 4.97
C ILE A 160 11.66 -8.49 6.25
N HIS A 161 10.97 -7.34 6.26
CA HIS A 161 10.91 -6.48 7.44
C HIS A 161 10.15 -7.16 8.59
N HIS A 162 9.07 -7.88 8.30
CA HIS A 162 8.31 -8.68 9.26
C HIS A 162 9.22 -9.72 9.95
N GLU A 163 9.94 -10.53 9.16
CA GLU A 163 10.86 -11.53 9.71
C GLU A 163 12.02 -10.90 10.48
N PHE A 164 12.52 -9.76 10.03
CA PHE A 164 13.56 -9.03 10.75
C PHE A 164 13.06 -8.49 12.09
N VAL A 165 11.80 -8.05 12.17
CA VAL A 165 11.17 -7.63 13.43
C VAL A 165 11.10 -8.80 14.42
N HIS A 166 10.79 -10.02 13.97
CA HIS A 166 10.89 -11.23 14.82
C HIS A 166 12.31 -11.48 15.35
N ILE A 167 13.35 -11.20 14.55
CA ILE A 167 14.75 -11.28 15.01
C ILE A 167 15.04 -10.24 16.09
N LEU A 168 14.49 -9.02 15.97
CA LEU A 168 14.59 -8.02 17.04
C LEU A 168 13.95 -8.53 18.34
N HIS A 169 12.79 -9.18 18.22
CA HIS A 169 12.04 -9.73 19.36
C HIS A 169 12.76 -10.88 20.09
N GLN A 170 13.59 -11.66 19.38
CA GLN A 170 14.42 -12.70 20.00
C GLN A 170 15.44 -12.13 20.99
N ASN A 171 15.91 -10.90 20.75
CA ASN A 171 16.85 -10.22 21.64
C ASN A 171 16.13 -9.41 22.73
N ILE A 172 15.06 -8.72 22.35
CA ILE A 172 14.25 -7.90 23.25
C ILE A 172 12.77 -8.15 22.95
N PRO A 173 12.04 -8.87 23.82
CA PRO A 173 10.65 -9.25 23.54
C PRO A 173 9.72 -8.05 23.33
N VAL A 174 8.64 -8.28 22.58
CA VAL A 174 7.53 -7.32 22.45
C VAL A 174 6.98 -6.95 23.84
N PRO A 175 6.73 -5.67 24.12
CA PRO A 175 6.11 -5.26 25.37
C PRO A 175 4.76 -5.94 25.60
N ALA A 176 4.54 -6.51 26.79
CA ALA A 176 3.30 -7.22 27.12
C ALA A 176 2.05 -6.33 26.96
N ASP A 177 2.18 -5.03 27.21
CA ASP A 177 1.09 -4.06 27.07
C ASP A 177 0.61 -3.87 25.62
N PHE A 178 1.37 -4.33 24.61
CA PHE A 178 0.97 -4.24 23.22
C PHE A 178 -0.30 -5.05 22.93
N GLU A 179 -0.39 -6.26 23.51
CA GLU A 179 -1.55 -7.14 23.43
C GLU A 179 -2.81 -6.52 24.03
N GLN A 180 -2.65 -5.65 25.05
CA GLN A 180 -3.78 -4.98 25.69
C GLN A 180 -4.45 -3.92 24.80
N ILE A 181 -3.77 -3.44 23.75
CA ILE A 181 -4.36 -2.48 22.81
C ILE A 181 -5.50 -3.14 22.01
N SER A 182 -5.28 -4.38 21.56
CA SER A 182 -6.23 -5.19 20.79
C SER A 182 -6.22 -6.63 21.32
N PRO A 183 -6.97 -6.94 22.39
CA PRO A 183 -6.92 -8.26 23.02
C PRO A 183 -7.57 -9.38 22.19
N GLU A 184 -8.24 -9.06 21.07
CA GLU A 184 -9.05 -10.00 20.29
C GLU A 184 -8.25 -10.89 19.31
N HIS A 185 -7.12 -11.44 19.78
CA HIS A 185 -6.34 -12.46 19.07
C HIS A 185 -7.11 -13.79 19.00
N ILE A 186 -6.92 -14.54 17.90
CA ILE A 186 -7.63 -15.79 17.61
C ILE A 186 -6.70 -16.96 17.25
N GLY A 187 -5.39 -16.83 17.46
CA GLY A 187 -4.44 -17.91 17.24
C GLY A 187 -4.42 -18.40 15.79
N GLY A 188 -4.30 -19.70 15.61
CA GLY A 188 -4.31 -20.35 14.29
C GLY A 188 -5.61 -20.15 13.49
N SER A 189 -6.68 -19.62 14.09
CA SER A 189 -7.92 -19.29 13.37
C SER A 189 -7.84 -17.97 12.59
N TRP A 190 -6.69 -17.30 12.52
CA TRP A 190 -6.51 -16.08 11.73
C TRP A 190 -6.92 -16.25 10.25
N ALA A 191 -6.73 -17.44 9.67
CA ALA A 191 -7.09 -17.74 8.29
C ALA A 191 -8.59 -18.06 8.10
N ALA A 192 -9.35 -18.19 9.19
CA ALA A 192 -10.76 -18.56 9.16
C ALA A 192 -11.61 -17.54 8.38
N ARG A 193 -12.64 -18.03 7.68
CA ARG A 193 -13.49 -17.26 6.76
C ARG A 193 -14.25 -16.11 7.46
N ASP A 194 -14.57 -16.29 8.73
CA ASP A 194 -15.26 -15.33 9.59
C ASP A 194 -14.33 -14.22 10.09
N ASN A 195 -13.01 -14.44 10.16
CA ASN A 195 -12.03 -13.37 10.36
C ASN A 195 -11.86 -12.56 9.07
N THR A 196 -12.81 -11.70 8.73
CA THR A 196 -12.68 -10.82 7.55
C THR A 196 -11.69 -9.67 7.80
N PHE A 197 -11.17 -9.09 6.73
CA PHE A 197 -10.31 -7.90 6.82
C PHE A 197 -11.02 -6.71 7.50
N ALA A 198 -12.32 -6.52 7.23
CA ALA A 198 -13.12 -5.48 7.87
C ALA A 198 -13.18 -5.67 9.39
N ILE A 199 -13.42 -6.90 9.86
CA ILE A 199 -13.45 -7.22 11.30
C ILE A 199 -12.08 -6.98 11.93
N ALA A 200 -10.99 -7.45 11.30
CA ALA A 200 -9.64 -7.23 11.81
C ALA A 200 -9.32 -5.74 11.94
N LYS A 201 -9.65 -4.96 10.90
CA LYS A 201 -9.49 -3.50 10.88
C LYS A 201 -10.25 -2.81 11.99
N GLU A 202 -11.53 -3.14 12.19
CA GLU A 202 -12.38 -2.54 13.22
C GLU A 202 -11.87 -2.81 14.64
N LEU A 203 -11.23 -3.97 14.86
CA LEU A 203 -10.60 -4.37 16.12
C LEU A 203 -9.19 -3.77 16.31
N GLY A 204 -8.68 -3.05 15.32
CA GLY A 204 -7.38 -2.37 15.38
C GLY A 204 -6.20 -3.24 14.94
N PHE A 205 -6.42 -4.28 14.12
CA PHE A 205 -5.37 -5.08 13.49
C PHE A 205 -5.13 -4.60 12.05
N ILE A 206 -3.86 -4.47 11.66
CA ILE A 206 -3.47 -3.95 10.34
C ILE A 206 -3.70 -4.98 9.22
N THR A 207 -3.61 -6.28 9.55
CA THR A 207 -3.94 -7.40 8.66
C THR A 207 -4.79 -8.44 9.39
N ARG A 208 -5.33 -9.41 8.64
CA ARG A 208 -5.97 -10.59 9.25
C ARG A 208 -4.98 -11.43 10.05
N TYR A 209 -3.73 -11.53 9.56
CA TYR A 209 -2.66 -12.34 10.13
C TYR A 209 -2.19 -11.79 11.48
N ALA A 210 -2.17 -10.47 11.65
CA ALA A 210 -1.92 -9.80 12.93
C ALA A 210 -2.82 -10.29 14.09
N ARG A 211 -3.97 -10.93 13.82
CA ARG A 211 -4.81 -11.53 14.86
C ARG A 211 -4.30 -12.89 15.36
N MET A 212 -3.22 -13.42 14.80
CA MET A 212 -2.66 -14.70 15.22
C MET A 212 -2.18 -14.64 16.67
N ASN A 213 -1.30 -13.68 16.99
CA ASN A 213 -0.84 -13.42 18.35
C ASN A 213 -0.20 -12.02 18.41
N ARG A 214 0.22 -11.61 19.61
CA ARG A 214 0.86 -10.31 19.86
C ARG A 214 2.12 -10.07 19.03
N ASP A 215 2.95 -11.10 18.85
CA ASP A 215 4.27 -10.95 18.20
C ASP A 215 4.09 -10.75 16.69
N GLU A 216 3.14 -11.46 16.06
CA GLU A 216 2.73 -11.23 14.66
C GLU A 216 2.07 -9.85 14.49
N ASP A 217 1.20 -9.43 15.42
CA ASP A 217 0.56 -8.12 15.37
C ASP A 217 1.56 -6.97 15.38
N PHE A 218 2.59 -7.08 16.22
CA PHE A 218 3.67 -6.11 16.26
C PHE A 218 4.48 -6.14 14.95
N ALA A 219 4.85 -7.33 14.48
CA ALA A 219 5.63 -7.50 13.25
C ALA A 219 4.89 -6.90 12.04
N GLU A 220 3.62 -7.23 11.85
CA GLU A 220 2.75 -6.69 10.79
C GLU A 220 2.58 -5.17 10.91
N THR A 221 2.44 -4.65 12.13
CA THR A 221 2.32 -3.19 12.34
C THR A 221 3.61 -2.48 11.93
N ALA A 222 4.77 -3.00 12.37
CA ALA A 222 6.07 -2.42 12.08
C ALA A 222 6.43 -2.53 10.59
N SER A 223 6.24 -3.70 9.97
CA SER A 223 6.48 -3.89 8.54
C SER A 223 5.58 -3.00 7.69
N THR A 224 4.28 -2.90 7.99
CA THR A 224 3.37 -2.00 7.25
C THR A 224 3.81 -0.54 7.35
N LEU A 225 4.21 -0.10 8.53
CA LEU A 225 4.72 1.26 8.71
C LEU A 225 6.00 1.46 7.89
N LEU A 226 6.97 0.55 7.94
CA LEU A 226 8.25 0.69 7.26
C LEU A 226 8.11 0.65 5.73
N VAL A 227 7.25 -0.22 5.19
CA VAL A 227 7.19 -0.54 3.76
C VAL A 227 6.12 0.27 3.03
N GLU A 228 4.85 0.16 3.44
CA GLU A 228 3.72 0.85 2.84
C GLU A 228 3.73 2.34 3.23
N GLY A 229 4.26 2.66 4.41
CA GLY A 229 4.57 4.02 4.84
C GLY A 229 3.48 4.69 5.69
N GLN A 230 3.83 5.84 6.26
CA GLN A 230 2.97 6.56 7.22
C GLN A 230 1.61 6.96 6.64
N GLU A 231 1.60 7.40 5.39
CA GLU A 231 0.38 7.85 4.72
C GLU A 231 -0.61 6.70 4.51
N ALA A 232 -0.12 5.52 4.11
CA ALA A 232 -0.95 4.32 3.94
C ALA A 232 -1.50 3.84 5.29
N TYR A 233 -0.66 3.77 6.32
CA TYR A 233 -1.08 3.39 7.67
C TYR A 233 -2.14 4.35 8.25
N THR A 234 -1.92 5.66 8.09
CA THR A 234 -2.86 6.69 8.58
C THR A 234 -4.19 6.62 7.83
N ALA A 235 -4.17 6.45 6.51
CA ALA A 235 -5.38 6.27 5.70
C ALA A 235 -6.16 5.03 6.13
N PHE A 236 -5.46 3.92 6.38
CA PHE A 236 -6.06 2.69 6.91
C PHE A 236 -6.72 2.92 8.28
N ALA A 237 -6.04 3.60 9.20
CA ALA A 237 -6.58 3.91 10.53
C ALA A 237 -7.80 4.85 10.46
N ASN A 238 -7.73 5.92 9.66
CA ASN A 238 -8.81 6.90 9.50
C ASN A 238 -10.11 6.27 8.99
N THR A 239 -9.99 5.24 8.15
CA THR A 239 -11.11 4.52 7.55
C THR A 239 -11.52 3.27 8.35
N SER A 240 -11.01 3.10 9.59
CA SER A 240 -11.45 2.06 10.54
C SER A 240 -12.66 2.53 11.37
N SER A 241 -13.11 1.74 12.35
CA SER A 241 -14.02 2.20 13.42
C SER A 241 -13.31 3.24 14.31
N ALA A 242 -14.07 4.03 15.09
CA ALA A 242 -13.47 5.01 16.01
C ALA A 242 -12.54 4.35 17.04
N SER A 243 -12.92 3.16 17.54
CA SER A 243 -12.08 2.35 18.44
C SER A 243 -10.86 1.80 17.70
N GLY A 244 -11.05 1.22 16.51
CA GLY A 244 -9.98 0.66 15.69
C GLY A 244 -8.93 1.71 15.31
N GLU A 245 -9.35 2.92 14.95
CA GLU A 245 -8.45 4.04 14.68
C GLU A 245 -7.57 4.39 15.88
N LEU A 246 -8.15 4.49 17.08
CA LEU A 246 -7.40 4.79 18.30
C LEU A 246 -6.41 3.67 18.63
N ARG A 247 -6.83 2.41 18.46
CA ARG A 247 -5.98 1.23 18.69
C ARG A 247 -4.80 1.19 17.72
N LEU A 248 -5.03 1.41 16.42
CA LEU A 248 -3.97 1.46 15.41
C LEU A 248 -2.96 2.58 15.71
N LYS A 249 -3.43 3.79 16.00
CA LYS A 249 -2.55 4.92 16.40
C LYS A 249 -1.74 4.60 17.67
N ARG A 250 -2.33 3.88 18.62
CA ARG A 250 -1.62 3.45 19.83
C ARG A 250 -0.56 2.40 19.54
N LYS A 251 -0.84 1.43 18.66
CA LYS A 251 0.14 0.42 18.20
C LYS A 251 1.31 1.07 17.47
N GLU A 252 1.02 1.97 16.54
CA GLU A 252 2.02 2.77 15.85
C GLU A 252 2.96 3.49 16.84
N GLN A 253 2.40 4.17 17.85
CA GLN A 253 3.21 4.83 18.86
C GLN A 253 4.10 3.83 19.64
N MET A 254 3.57 2.65 20.00
CA MET A 254 4.36 1.64 20.69
C MET A 254 5.48 1.05 19.82
N VAL A 255 5.27 0.91 18.51
CA VAL A 255 6.34 0.51 17.58
C VAL A 255 7.46 1.56 17.57
N VAL A 256 7.12 2.84 17.43
CA VAL A 256 8.09 3.95 17.45
C VAL A 256 8.86 3.97 18.78
N ASP A 257 8.15 3.84 19.89
CA ASP A 257 8.75 3.85 21.23
C ASP A 257 9.67 2.64 21.45
N TYR A 258 9.26 1.45 21.01
CA TYR A 258 10.07 0.24 21.11
C TYR A 258 11.40 0.38 20.36
N TYR A 259 11.38 0.81 19.09
CA TYR A 259 12.62 1.02 18.32
C TYR A 259 13.54 2.05 18.99
N LYS A 260 12.97 3.13 19.53
CA LYS A 260 13.73 4.18 20.19
C LYS A 260 14.33 3.73 21.53
N VAL A 261 13.52 3.14 22.40
CA VAL A 261 13.91 2.79 23.78
C VAL A 261 14.80 1.55 23.80
N ASN A 262 14.46 0.53 23.01
CA ASN A 262 15.10 -0.77 23.09
C ASN A 262 16.29 -0.91 22.14
N HIS A 263 16.27 -0.20 21.00
CA HIS A 263 17.31 -0.31 19.97
C HIS A 263 18.06 1.01 19.72
N GLY A 264 17.63 2.12 20.34
CA GLY A 264 18.23 3.45 20.11
C GLY A 264 17.99 3.99 18.71
N LEU A 265 16.98 3.49 18.00
CA LEU A 265 16.72 3.80 16.60
C LEU A 265 15.61 4.83 16.43
N ASP A 266 15.83 5.78 15.52
CA ASP A 266 14.77 6.65 15.03
C ASP A 266 13.95 5.92 13.97
N PHE A 267 12.81 5.35 14.40
CA PHE A 267 11.90 4.62 13.52
C PHE A 267 11.37 5.48 12.36
N ARG A 268 11.17 6.80 12.58
CA ARG A 268 10.65 7.70 11.53
C ARG A 268 11.72 7.98 10.49
N ALA A 269 12.94 8.24 10.93
CA ALA A 269 14.06 8.38 10.00
C ALA A 269 14.30 7.10 9.18
N LEU A 270 14.14 5.92 9.80
CA LEU A 270 14.21 4.63 9.10
C LEU A 270 13.09 4.46 8.08
N GLN A 271 11.85 4.72 8.48
CA GLN A 271 10.67 4.70 7.61
C GLN A 271 10.86 5.61 6.39
N ASP A 272 11.36 6.84 6.58
CA ASP A 272 11.63 7.78 5.50
C ASP A 272 12.70 7.27 4.53
N LYS A 273 13.77 6.65 5.05
CA LYS A 273 14.84 6.05 4.21
C LYS A 273 14.33 4.90 3.35
N ILE A 274 13.52 4.02 3.93
CA ILE A 274 12.92 2.88 3.20
C ILE A 274 11.95 3.39 2.14
N LEU A 275 11.11 4.37 2.48
CA LEU A 275 10.20 5.01 1.51
C LEU A 275 10.98 5.58 0.32
N LEU A 276 12.03 6.37 0.57
CA LEU A 276 12.87 6.96 -0.48
C LEU A 276 13.56 5.88 -1.33
N ALA A 277 14.04 4.80 -0.72
CA ALA A 277 14.64 3.68 -1.43
C ALA A 277 13.60 2.98 -2.34
N LYS A 278 12.40 2.71 -1.83
CA LYS A 278 11.29 2.12 -2.58
C LYS A 278 10.87 3.00 -3.76
N GLU A 279 10.72 4.31 -3.55
CA GLU A 279 10.38 5.26 -4.63
C GLU A 279 11.48 5.29 -5.70
N LYS A 280 12.75 5.21 -5.31
CA LYS A 280 13.89 5.16 -6.24
C LYS A 280 13.90 3.84 -7.04
N LEU A 281 13.65 2.71 -6.38
CA LEU A 281 13.65 1.38 -6.99
C LEU A 281 12.51 1.23 -8.01
N THR A 282 11.30 1.64 -7.62
CA THR A 282 10.08 1.44 -8.42
C THR A 282 9.83 2.57 -9.41
N GLY A 283 10.42 3.75 -9.17
CA GLY A 283 10.11 4.97 -9.92
C GLY A 283 8.71 5.52 -9.66
N GLN A 284 7.97 4.95 -8.70
CA GLN A 284 6.59 5.34 -8.38
C GLN A 284 6.52 5.99 -7.01
N LYS A 285 5.71 7.03 -6.91
CA LYS A 285 5.45 7.77 -5.67
C LYS A 285 3.98 7.73 -5.35
N ARG A 286 3.65 7.72 -4.07
CA ARG A 286 2.28 7.83 -3.61
C ARG A 286 1.71 9.20 -4.01
N SER A 287 0.65 9.20 -4.82
CA SER A 287 0.09 10.42 -5.39
C SER A 287 -0.87 11.12 -4.41
N PHE A 288 -1.14 12.41 -4.62
CA PHE A 288 -2.22 13.10 -3.90
C PHE A 288 -3.55 12.37 -4.07
N VAL A 289 -3.89 11.92 -5.29
CA VAL A 289 -5.17 11.26 -5.56
C VAL A 289 -5.29 9.95 -4.81
N THR A 290 -4.23 9.14 -4.75
CA THR A 290 -4.16 7.92 -3.92
C THR A 290 -4.45 8.24 -2.46
N ASN A 291 -3.76 9.25 -1.91
CA ASN A 291 -3.97 9.67 -0.53
C ASN A 291 -5.40 10.14 -0.26
N PHE A 292 -5.96 10.90 -1.18
CA PHE A 292 -7.32 11.43 -1.06
C PHE A 292 -8.37 10.32 -1.17
N SER A 293 -8.22 9.39 -2.11
CA SER A 293 -9.15 8.27 -2.32
C SER A 293 -9.12 7.22 -1.20
N GLU A 294 -7.98 7.06 -0.54
CA GLU A 294 -7.82 6.10 0.56
C GLU A 294 -8.24 6.68 1.92
N GLY A 295 -8.70 7.93 1.98
CA GLY A 295 -9.21 8.53 3.21
C GLY A 295 -8.12 9.06 4.15
N LEU A 296 -6.95 9.45 3.62
CA LEU A 296 -5.94 10.15 4.41
C LEU A 296 -6.43 11.50 4.93
N TYR A 297 -7.34 12.14 4.21
CA TYR A 297 -7.87 13.46 4.52
C TYR A 297 -9.38 13.41 4.70
N LYS A 298 -9.90 14.17 5.67
CA LYS A 298 -11.34 14.29 5.98
C LYS A 298 -12.11 15.18 5.00
N GLY A 299 -11.39 15.92 4.17
CA GLY A 299 -11.96 16.87 3.22
C GLY A 299 -11.02 18.02 2.95
N LEU A 300 -11.60 19.12 2.46
CA LEU A 300 -10.92 20.33 2.02
C LEU A 300 -11.64 21.55 2.56
N THR A 301 -10.90 22.57 2.98
CA THR A 301 -11.40 23.93 3.11
C THR A 301 -10.95 24.77 1.94
N PHE A 302 -11.82 25.66 1.49
CA PHE A 302 -11.54 26.61 0.44
C PHE A 302 -11.75 28.01 0.97
N SER A 303 -10.96 28.95 0.47
CA SER A 303 -11.16 30.36 0.72
C SER A 303 -11.06 31.14 -0.57
N ARG A 304 -12.08 31.94 -0.85
CA ARG A 304 -12.07 32.93 -1.94
C ARG A 304 -10.99 34.00 -1.75
N ASN A 305 -10.59 34.24 -0.49
CA ASN A 305 -9.56 35.22 -0.15
C ASN A 305 -8.14 34.64 -0.14
N ALA A 306 -8.00 33.34 -0.45
CA ALA A 306 -6.67 32.73 -0.51
C ALA A 306 -5.87 33.34 -1.67
N ALA A 307 -4.60 33.67 -1.41
CA ALA A 307 -3.71 34.24 -2.40
C ALA A 307 -3.57 33.31 -3.61
N SER A 308 -3.42 33.85 -4.82
CA SER A 308 -3.21 33.03 -6.03
C SER A 308 -4.37 32.10 -6.43
N GLN A 309 -5.59 32.33 -5.94
CA GLN A 309 -6.77 31.67 -6.51
C GLN A 309 -6.95 32.09 -7.98
N PRO A 310 -7.23 31.16 -8.91
CA PRO A 310 -7.39 31.49 -10.32
C PRO A 310 -8.56 32.46 -10.57
N ALA A 311 -8.37 33.43 -11.46
CA ALA A 311 -9.37 34.45 -11.77
C ALA A 311 -10.73 33.84 -12.18
N ALA A 312 -10.72 32.77 -12.98
CA ALA A 312 -11.95 32.08 -13.41
C ALA A 312 -12.73 31.47 -12.23
N PHE A 313 -12.04 30.94 -11.21
CA PHE A 313 -12.68 30.46 -9.99
C PHE A 313 -13.25 31.62 -9.17
N LEU A 314 -12.49 32.72 -9.03
CA LEU A 314 -12.95 33.91 -8.33
C LEU A 314 -14.21 34.51 -8.98
N THR A 315 -14.26 34.58 -10.31
CA THR A 315 -15.45 35.01 -11.05
C THR A 315 -16.64 34.10 -10.77
N ALA A 316 -16.48 32.78 -10.93
CA ALA A 316 -17.58 31.84 -10.69
C ALA A 316 -18.10 31.94 -9.24
N PHE A 317 -17.21 32.12 -8.27
CA PHE A 317 -17.57 32.30 -6.87
C PHE A 317 -18.29 33.63 -6.61
N ASP A 318 -17.74 34.74 -7.11
CA ASP A 318 -18.29 36.08 -6.88
C ASP A 318 -19.64 36.26 -7.58
N ASP A 319 -19.84 35.64 -8.75
CA ASP A 319 -21.13 35.60 -9.46
C ASP A 319 -22.20 34.88 -8.63
N SER A 320 -21.91 33.67 -8.13
CA SER A 320 -22.83 32.94 -7.25
C SER A 320 -23.08 33.69 -5.94
N ARG A 321 -22.06 34.33 -5.37
CA ARG A 321 -22.21 35.16 -4.16
C ARG A 321 -23.13 36.35 -4.40
N ALA A 322 -23.02 37.02 -5.55
CA ALA A 322 -23.90 38.12 -5.93
C ALA A 322 -25.35 37.65 -6.13
N ALA A 323 -25.53 36.51 -6.81
CA ALA A 323 -26.85 35.91 -7.03
C ALA A 323 -27.55 35.52 -5.71
N VAL A 324 -26.84 34.88 -4.78
CA VAL A 324 -27.38 34.55 -3.44
C VAL A 324 -27.79 35.82 -2.68
N ARG A 325 -26.99 36.88 -2.76
CA ARG A 325 -27.31 38.17 -2.11
C ARG A 325 -28.53 38.84 -2.72
N ALA A 326 -28.69 38.77 -4.04
CA ALA A 326 -29.86 39.31 -4.71
C ALA A 326 -31.15 38.58 -4.30
N GLU A 327 -31.08 37.26 -4.13
CA GLU A 327 -32.22 36.42 -3.75
C GLU A 327 -32.62 36.58 -2.27
N THR A 328 -31.64 36.62 -1.37
CA THR A 328 -31.88 36.45 0.08
C THR A 328 -31.54 37.67 0.93
N GLY A 329 -30.81 38.64 0.38
CA GLY A 329 -30.17 39.71 1.14
C GLY A 329 -28.95 39.27 1.97
N LEU A 330 -28.67 37.97 2.08
CA LEU A 330 -27.54 37.41 2.81
C LEU A 330 -26.30 37.31 1.92
N SER A 331 -25.11 37.40 2.51
CA SER A 331 -23.85 37.23 1.79
C SER A 331 -23.26 35.86 2.05
N LEU A 332 -22.92 35.14 0.97
CA LEU A 332 -22.12 33.92 1.05
C LEU A 332 -20.78 34.21 1.72
N SER A 333 -20.39 33.37 2.68
CA SER A 333 -19.08 33.39 3.34
C SER A 333 -17.98 33.17 2.32
N ALA A 334 -16.85 33.85 2.48
CA ALA A 334 -15.66 33.62 1.64
C ALA A 334 -15.02 32.24 1.85
N ASN A 335 -15.37 31.55 2.95
CA ASN A 335 -14.85 30.24 3.30
C ASN A 335 -15.95 29.19 3.21
N PHE A 336 -15.61 28.04 2.64
CA PHE A 336 -16.51 26.89 2.49
C PHE A 336 -15.69 25.59 2.55
N SER A 337 -16.35 24.44 2.61
CA SER A 337 -15.65 23.16 2.68
C SER A 337 -16.29 22.06 1.86
N LEU A 338 -15.48 21.09 1.46
CA LEU A 338 -15.92 19.83 0.88
C LEU A 338 -15.44 18.71 1.80
N ASP A 339 -16.37 18.07 2.49
CA ASP A 339 -16.06 17.07 3.51
C ASP A 339 -16.50 15.70 3.05
N PHE A 340 -15.72 14.65 3.31
CA PHE A 340 -16.25 13.29 3.17
C PHE A 340 -17.43 13.11 4.12
N ALA A 341 -18.53 12.54 3.63
CA ALA A 341 -19.74 12.32 4.40
C ALA A 341 -19.46 11.36 5.57
N ASN A 342 -18.79 10.24 5.29
CA ASN A 342 -18.30 9.31 6.29
C ASN A 342 -17.18 8.41 5.74
N LEU A 343 -15.92 8.79 6.00
CA LEU A 343 -14.72 8.03 5.61
C LEU A 343 -14.69 6.57 6.09
N ARG A 344 -15.43 6.24 7.16
CA ARG A 344 -15.43 4.87 7.71
C ARG A 344 -16.28 3.92 6.88
N THR A 345 -17.26 4.45 6.15
CA THR A 345 -18.18 3.65 5.33
C THR A 345 -17.91 3.83 3.83
N ASN A 346 -17.53 5.03 3.39
CA ASN A 346 -17.20 5.28 2.00
C ASN A 346 -16.19 6.43 1.86
N THR A 347 -15.39 6.37 0.78
CA THR A 347 -14.44 7.42 0.40
C THR A 347 -14.84 8.10 -0.90
N SER A 348 -16.12 8.01 -1.27
CA SER A 348 -16.70 8.60 -2.49
C SER A 348 -17.67 9.72 -2.18
N ASP A 349 -18.44 9.62 -1.09
CA ASP A 349 -19.54 10.57 -0.86
C ASP A 349 -19.01 11.73 -0.04
N MET A 350 -19.32 12.92 -0.51
CA MET A 350 -18.86 14.18 0.05
C MET A 350 -20.02 15.16 0.17
N ILE A 351 -19.86 16.14 1.04
CA ILE A 351 -20.81 17.22 1.29
C ILE A 351 -20.08 18.53 1.08
N LEU A 352 -20.50 19.28 0.07
CA LEU A 352 -20.06 20.64 -0.18
C LEU A 352 -20.90 21.59 0.67
N LYS A 353 -20.25 22.30 1.59
CA LYS A 353 -20.89 23.10 2.64
C LYS A 353 -20.51 24.56 2.50
N PHE A 354 -21.50 25.40 2.25
CA PHE A 354 -21.39 26.85 2.30
C PHE A 354 -22.17 27.41 3.50
N THR A 355 -21.92 28.68 3.80
CA THR A 355 -22.68 29.45 4.79
C THR A 355 -23.03 30.82 4.25
N ALA A 356 -24.23 31.32 4.56
CA ALA A 356 -24.65 32.69 4.31
C ALA A 356 -25.28 33.24 5.59
N GLY A 357 -24.62 34.20 6.25
CA GLY A 357 -24.95 34.54 7.63
C GLY A 357 -24.80 33.32 8.56
N SER A 358 -25.87 32.96 9.29
CA SER A 358 -25.93 31.74 10.11
C SER A 358 -26.53 30.54 9.38
N ALA A 359 -27.00 30.69 8.14
CA ALA A 359 -27.63 29.61 7.38
C ALA A 359 -26.59 28.72 6.69
N GLY A 360 -26.67 27.41 6.92
CA GLY A 360 -25.93 26.40 6.16
C GLY A 360 -26.59 26.10 4.82
N ILE A 361 -25.78 25.88 3.79
CA ILE A 361 -26.22 25.58 2.42
C ILE A 361 -25.39 24.38 1.93
N TRP A 362 -26.00 23.20 1.84
CA TRP A 362 -25.28 21.95 1.58
C TRP A 362 -25.68 21.30 0.25
N TYR A 363 -24.70 20.70 -0.41
CA TYR A 363 -24.88 19.91 -1.64
C TYR A 363 -24.13 18.58 -1.52
N ASN A 364 -24.80 17.48 -1.84
CA ASN A 364 -24.12 16.20 -1.97
C ASN A 364 -23.27 16.17 -3.23
N VAL A 365 -22.07 15.62 -3.09
CA VAL A 365 -21.07 15.48 -4.16
C VAL A 365 -20.52 14.06 -4.12
N THR A 366 -20.40 13.41 -5.26
CA THR A 366 -19.66 12.16 -5.39
C THR A 366 -18.27 12.42 -5.98
N LEU A 367 -17.28 11.68 -5.49
CA LEU A 367 -15.91 11.69 -5.93
C LEU A 367 -15.63 10.41 -6.73
N ALA A 368 -15.28 10.56 -8.00
CA ALA A 368 -14.64 9.52 -8.79
C ALA A 368 -13.14 9.79 -8.88
N THR A 369 -12.30 8.76 -8.72
CA THR A 369 -10.84 8.87 -8.79
C THR A 369 -10.25 7.84 -9.74
N ASP A 370 -9.12 8.22 -10.34
CA ASP A 370 -8.20 7.36 -11.06
C ASP A 370 -6.79 7.64 -10.53
N PRO A 371 -6.35 6.92 -9.48
CA PRO A 371 -5.04 7.12 -8.87
C PRO A 371 -3.86 6.93 -9.83
N ALA A 372 -4.00 6.05 -10.84
CA ALA A 372 -2.93 5.77 -11.79
C ALA A 372 -2.64 6.96 -12.71
N SER A 373 -3.68 7.69 -13.13
CA SER A 373 -3.50 8.93 -13.92
C SER A 373 -3.50 10.21 -13.08
N GLY A 374 -3.70 10.11 -11.76
CA GLY A 374 -3.83 11.25 -10.85
C GLY A 374 -5.09 12.10 -11.14
N ARG A 375 -6.11 11.50 -11.76
CA ARG A 375 -7.34 12.21 -12.13
C ARG A 375 -8.45 11.99 -11.12
N LEU A 376 -9.32 12.98 -11.02
CA LEU A 376 -10.52 12.91 -10.21
C LEU A 376 -11.65 13.73 -10.82
N ARG A 377 -12.88 13.45 -10.39
CA ARG A 377 -14.06 14.24 -10.75
C ARG A 377 -15.00 14.30 -9.55
N PHE A 378 -15.35 15.51 -9.16
CA PHE A 378 -16.49 15.78 -8.29
C PHE A 378 -17.74 15.84 -9.15
N SER A 379 -18.87 15.28 -8.70
CA SER A 379 -20.16 15.36 -9.40
C SER A 379 -21.26 15.64 -8.40
N LEU A 380 -22.21 16.53 -8.72
CA LEU A 380 -23.39 16.70 -7.85
C LEU A 380 -24.18 15.40 -7.77
N ALA A 381 -24.70 15.11 -6.58
CA ALA A 381 -25.58 13.98 -6.32
C ALA A 381 -26.93 14.46 -5.79
N ASP A 382 -27.87 13.52 -5.61
CA ASP A 382 -29.19 13.82 -5.07
C ASP A 382 -29.07 14.46 -3.67
N PRO A 383 -29.89 15.48 -3.37
CA PRO A 383 -29.79 16.21 -2.11
C PRO A 383 -30.08 15.31 -0.91
N GLY A 384 -29.43 15.61 0.22
CA GLY A 384 -29.71 14.99 1.49
C GLY A 384 -30.99 15.55 2.14
N ALA A 385 -31.27 15.11 3.36
CA ALA A 385 -32.37 15.64 4.17
C ALA A 385 -31.85 16.58 5.26
N GLY A 386 -32.61 17.63 5.58
CA GLY A 386 -32.27 18.60 6.62
C GLY A 386 -32.45 20.04 6.16
N THR A 387 -32.42 20.99 7.10
CA THR A 387 -32.60 22.41 6.80
C THR A 387 -31.51 22.94 5.86
N GLU A 388 -30.28 22.50 6.03
CA GLU A 388 -29.14 22.93 5.22
C GLU A 388 -29.23 22.44 3.77
N TYR A 389 -29.77 21.24 3.55
CA TYR A 389 -30.05 20.74 2.20
C TYR A 389 -31.26 21.44 1.59
N GLY A 390 -32.30 21.72 2.37
CA GLY A 390 -33.43 22.53 1.90
C GLY A 390 -33.01 23.93 1.45
N ASN A 391 -32.10 24.57 2.19
CA ASN A 391 -31.48 25.83 1.75
C ASN A 391 -30.63 25.64 0.48
N GLY A 392 -29.89 24.53 0.39
CA GLY A 392 -29.14 24.13 -0.79
C GLY A 392 -30.00 24.03 -2.04
N ASP A 393 -31.11 23.29 -1.96
CA ASP A 393 -32.06 23.10 -3.06
C ASP A 393 -32.72 24.41 -3.47
N PHE A 394 -33.12 25.25 -2.51
CA PHE A 394 -33.67 26.58 -2.78
C PHE A 394 -32.68 27.48 -3.52
N LEU A 395 -31.40 27.48 -3.10
CA LEU A 395 -30.35 28.34 -3.68
C LEU A 395 -29.58 27.70 -4.84
N LYS A 396 -29.96 26.49 -5.26
CA LYS A 396 -29.27 25.77 -6.35
C LYS A 396 -29.18 26.59 -7.64
N PRO A 397 -30.23 27.32 -8.09
CA PRO A 397 -30.13 28.17 -9.28
C PRO A 397 -29.08 29.29 -9.14
N GLN A 398 -28.98 29.92 -7.97
CA GLN A 398 -28.03 31.01 -7.70
C GLN A 398 -26.59 30.48 -7.53
N MET A 399 -26.44 29.25 -7.03
CA MET A 399 -25.15 28.58 -6.86
C MET A 399 -24.64 27.87 -8.12
N GLN A 400 -25.49 27.74 -9.16
CA GLN A 400 -25.22 26.92 -10.34
C GLN A 400 -23.86 27.20 -11.00
N THR A 401 -23.47 28.47 -11.16
CA THR A 401 -22.19 28.86 -11.77
C THR A 401 -20.99 28.27 -11.01
N LEU A 402 -20.96 28.40 -9.68
CA LEU A 402 -19.89 27.85 -8.86
C LEU A 402 -19.94 26.32 -8.78
N LEU A 403 -21.13 25.73 -8.65
CA LEU A 403 -21.31 24.29 -8.63
C LEU A 403 -20.78 23.66 -9.92
N ASP A 404 -21.19 24.18 -11.07
CA ASP A 404 -20.76 23.70 -12.39
C ASP A 404 -19.25 23.82 -12.58
N TYR A 405 -18.66 24.92 -12.10
CA TYR A 405 -17.22 25.13 -12.16
C TYR A 405 -16.46 24.02 -11.44
N MET A 406 -16.95 23.59 -10.28
CA MET A 406 -16.32 22.58 -9.43
C MET A 406 -16.64 21.13 -9.84
N THR A 407 -17.82 20.87 -10.41
CA THR A 407 -18.35 19.48 -10.56
C THR A 407 -18.57 18.98 -11.99
N LEU A 408 -18.39 19.80 -13.04
CA LEU A 408 -18.61 19.31 -14.41
C LEU A 408 -17.38 18.73 -15.09
N ARG A 409 -16.19 18.98 -14.55
CA ARG A 409 -14.92 18.69 -15.23
C ARG A 409 -14.10 17.61 -14.54
N VAL A 410 -13.37 16.84 -15.34
CA VAL A 410 -12.29 15.98 -14.85
C VAL A 410 -11.08 16.85 -14.56
N LEU A 411 -10.49 16.67 -13.38
CA LEU A 411 -9.35 17.42 -12.88
C LEU A 411 -8.19 16.46 -12.64
N ARG A 412 -6.97 16.99 -12.65
CA ARG A 412 -5.79 16.32 -12.11
C ARG A 412 -5.57 16.88 -10.70
N GLY A 413 -5.51 16.01 -9.70
CA GLY A 413 -5.21 16.42 -8.33
C GLY A 413 -3.71 16.30 -8.06
N ASP A 414 -3.09 17.36 -7.52
CA ASP A 414 -1.65 17.35 -7.24
C ASP A 414 -1.26 18.32 -6.12
N TRP A 415 -0.04 18.14 -5.61
CA TRP A 415 0.63 19.15 -4.79
C TRP A 415 1.05 20.32 -5.69
N ILE A 416 0.83 21.55 -5.22
CA ILE A 416 1.11 22.77 -6.00
C ILE A 416 2.34 23.49 -5.49
N GLU A 417 3.43 22.75 -5.24
CA GLU A 417 4.69 23.25 -4.69
C GLU A 417 5.28 24.43 -5.49
N ASN A 418 5.10 24.43 -6.80
CA ASN A 418 5.57 25.50 -7.69
C ASN A 418 4.82 26.83 -7.50
N LEU A 419 3.59 26.79 -6.96
CA LEU A 419 2.76 27.97 -6.71
C LEU A 419 2.70 28.33 -5.23
N ILE A 420 2.64 27.31 -4.38
CA ILE A 420 2.57 27.42 -2.92
C ILE A 420 3.67 26.49 -2.37
N PRO A 421 4.84 27.03 -2.00
CA PRO A 421 5.92 26.26 -1.41
C PRO A 421 5.48 25.58 -0.10
N ASN A 422 5.93 24.34 0.11
CA ASN A 422 5.58 23.47 1.23
C ASN A 422 4.08 23.12 1.28
N SER A 423 3.45 22.95 0.11
CA SER A 423 2.04 22.56 0.00
C SER A 423 1.79 21.06 0.18
N LYS A 424 2.81 20.20 0.05
CA LYS A 424 2.67 18.75 0.17
C LYS A 424 2.07 18.36 1.53
N GLY A 425 0.95 17.65 1.49
CA GLY A 425 0.22 17.25 2.69
C GLY A 425 -0.49 18.38 3.45
N VAL A 426 -0.57 19.58 2.86
CA VAL A 426 -1.23 20.77 3.42
C VAL A 426 -2.27 21.35 2.46
N VAL A 427 -1.91 21.52 1.19
CA VAL A 427 -2.76 22.14 0.17
C VAL A 427 -2.83 21.24 -1.07
N ALA A 428 -4.04 21.02 -1.57
CA ALA A 428 -4.30 20.31 -2.81
C ALA A 428 -4.72 21.27 -3.91
N GLY A 429 -4.04 21.18 -5.05
CA GLY A 429 -4.44 21.88 -6.27
C GLY A 429 -5.21 20.96 -7.21
N PHE A 430 -6.18 21.54 -7.90
CA PHE A 430 -6.98 20.86 -8.90
C PHE A 430 -6.73 21.51 -10.25
N LEU A 431 -6.05 20.81 -11.14
CA LEU A 431 -5.54 21.32 -12.40
C LEU A 431 -6.35 20.78 -13.58
N ILE A 432 -6.44 21.57 -14.66
CA ILE A 432 -7.02 21.13 -15.92
C ILE A 432 -6.02 20.17 -16.60
N PRO A 433 -6.37 18.89 -16.86
CA PRO A 433 -5.38 17.90 -17.31
C PRO A 433 -4.68 18.24 -18.63
N SER A 434 -5.35 18.94 -19.55
CA SER A 434 -4.80 19.27 -20.88
C SER A 434 -3.81 20.44 -20.87
N THR A 435 -3.94 21.37 -19.91
CA THR A 435 -3.14 22.60 -19.88
C THR A 435 -2.23 22.70 -18.65
N ASN A 436 -2.43 21.83 -17.64
CA ASN A 436 -1.86 21.96 -16.30
C ASN A 436 -2.11 23.32 -15.63
N GLN A 437 -3.12 24.05 -16.11
CA GLN A 437 -3.55 25.29 -15.47
C GLN A 437 -4.29 24.96 -14.18
N LEU A 438 -3.95 25.64 -13.09
CA LEU A 438 -4.69 25.55 -11.83
C LEU A 438 -6.14 26.03 -12.04
N SER A 439 -7.11 25.18 -11.68
CA SER A 439 -8.53 25.53 -11.69
C SER A 439 -8.93 26.14 -10.34
N PHE A 440 -8.60 25.47 -9.24
CA PHE A 440 -8.77 25.97 -7.88
C PHE A 440 -7.90 25.14 -6.93
N TYR A 441 -7.73 25.60 -5.70
CA TYR A 441 -7.04 24.84 -4.66
C TYR A 441 -7.73 24.98 -3.29
N GLY A 442 -7.50 23.99 -2.43
CA GLY A 442 -8.02 23.96 -1.06
C GLY A 442 -7.00 23.43 -0.06
N THR A 443 -7.17 23.81 1.20
CA THR A 443 -6.37 23.31 2.33
C THR A 443 -6.96 21.98 2.82
N LEU A 444 -6.11 21.00 3.07
CA LEU A 444 -6.50 19.67 3.51
C LEU A 444 -6.97 19.67 4.96
N LYS A 445 -8.06 18.95 5.22
CA LYS A 445 -8.51 18.61 6.57
C LYS A 445 -7.93 17.25 6.96
N LYS A 446 -7.18 17.18 8.07
CA LYS A 446 -6.60 15.94 8.61
C LYS A 446 -7.49 15.29 9.66
#